data_AF-A0A852N786-F1
#
_entry.id   AF-A0A852N786-F1
#
_cell.length_a   1.000
_cell.length_b   1.000
_cell.length_c   1.000
_cell.angle_alpha   90.00
_cell.angle_beta   90.00
_cell.angle_gamma   90.00
#
_symmetry.space_group_name_H-M   'P 1'
#
loop_
_entity.id
_entity.type
_entity.pdbx_description
1 polymer ?
#
loop_
_entity_poly.entity_id
_entity_poly.type
_entity_poly.pdbx_seq_one_letter_code
_entity_poly.pdbx_strand_id
1 'polypeptide(L)'
;IMDPYVPPEGDARLTSLSKDGVKQQMQKLRQTAASQLAWDLWGKTGICGGKLGFVGKPLFLCWNEQGSSLCSFNKQKLHSLVTERCYPDMVRGNRYRSICWKFLESLEPPRVVHLRCDSVLNRGNLYGQVTVRMHSRQILAIYDRFGRLMHGGEEIPKDVLEYVVFERYLVNPYGTWRMHGKIVPEWAPPKDPILKTVLIPGPALPPPQEHE
;
A
#
# COMPACT_ATOMS: atom_id res chain seq x y z
N ILE A 1 -2.90 -3.49 -9.64
CA ILE A 1 -2.50 -4.72 -8.91
C ILE A 1 -3.06 -5.90 -9.68
N MET A 2 -2.21 -6.83 -10.14
CA MET A 2 -2.64 -7.95 -11.02
C MET A 2 -3.42 -9.00 -10.24
N ASP A 3 -2.79 -9.56 -9.21
CA ASP A 3 -3.39 -10.54 -8.31
C ASP A 3 -3.17 -10.03 -6.88
N PRO A 4 -4.21 -9.53 -6.20
CA PRO A 4 -4.05 -8.96 -4.87
C PRO A 4 -3.65 -10.06 -3.89
N TYR A 5 -2.57 -9.82 -3.15
CA TYR A 5 -2.21 -10.68 -2.04
C TYR A 5 -3.30 -10.60 -0.97
N VAL A 6 -3.88 -11.75 -0.63
CA VAL A 6 -4.85 -11.86 0.46
C VAL A 6 -4.09 -12.30 1.71
N PRO A 7 -3.89 -11.40 2.70
CA PRO A 7 -3.20 -11.76 3.92
C PRO A 7 -4.10 -12.67 4.78
N PRO A 8 -3.54 -13.73 5.39
CA PRO A 8 -4.32 -14.66 6.20
C PRO A 8 -4.93 -13.94 7.41
N GLU A 9 -6.17 -14.27 7.74
CA GLU A 9 -6.82 -13.81 8.96
C GLU A 9 -6.03 -14.34 10.17
N GLY A 10 -5.71 -13.48 11.12
CA GLY A 10 -4.87 -13.87 12.26
C GLY A 10 -3.36 -13.69 12.04
N ASP A 11 -2.92 -13.00 10.99
CA ASP A 11 -1.52 -12.52 10.94
C ASP A 11 -1.18 -11.55 12.11
N ALA A 12 -2.20 -11.03 12.80
CA ALA A 12 -2.09 -10.32 14.08
C ALA A 12 -2.34 -11.20 15.33
N ARG A 13 -2.91 -12.40 15.18
CA ARG A 13 -3.21 -13.36 16.25
C ARG A 13 -3.10 -14.78 15.71
N LEU A 14 -2.03 -15.48 16.09
CA LEU A 14 -1.86 -16.92 15.85
C LEU A 14 -3.08 -17.69 16.39
N THR A 15 -3.87 -18.34 15.54
CA THR A 15 -4.75 -19.51 15.78
C THR A 15 -5.77 -19.61 14.63
N SER A 16 -6.38 -20.74 14.27
CA SER A 16 -6.34 -22.17 14.59
C SER A 16 -7.08 -22.87 13.43
N LEU A 17 -6.83 -24.16 13.21
CA LEU A 17 -7.34 -24.93 12.07
C LEU A 17 -8.89 -24.93 11.98
N SER A 18 -9.47 -24.02 11.19
CA SER A 18 -10.90 -23.97 10.82
C SER A 18 -11.08 -24.23 9.32
N LYS A 19 -12.33 -24.45 8.86
CA LYS A 19 -12.66 -24.63 7.43
C LYS A 19 -12.20 -23.45 6.56
N ASP A 20 -12.19 -22.24 7.12
CA ASP A 20 -11.63 -21.05 6.46
C ASP A 20 -10.10 -21.10 6.38
N GLY A 21 -9.45 -21.78 7.32
CA GLY A 21 -8.00 -22.05 7.29
C GLY A 21 -7.58 -22.93 6.10
N VAL A 22 -8.40 -23.90 5.68
CA VAL A 22 -8.08 -24.74 4.50
C VAL A 22 -8.12 -23.90 3.20
N LYS A 23 -9.12 -23.02 3.06
CA LYS A 23 -9.18 -22.09 1.92
C LYS A 23 -7.97 -21.15 1.91
N GLN A 24 -7.62 -20.59 3.07
CA GLN A 24 -6.44 -19.73 3.23
C GLN A 24 -5.14 -20.49 2.91
N GLN A 25 -5.00 -21.75 3.31
CA GLN A 25 -3.83 -22.58 2.98
C GLN A 25 -3.74 -22.87 1.48
N MET A 26 -4.85 -23.23 0.83
CA MET A 26 -4.88 -23.45 -0.62
C MET A 26 -4.50 -22.17 -1.38
N GLN A 27 -5.01 -21.01 -0.94
CA GLN A 27 -4.69 -19.72 -1.53
C GLN A 27 -3.22 -19.35 -1.31
N LYS A 28 -2.68 -19.60 -0.11
CA LYS A 28 -1.27 -19.40 0.22
C LYS A 28 -0.35 -20.27 -0.66
N LEU A 29 -0.69 -21.54 -0.86
CA LEU A 29 0.06 -22.44 -1.75
C LEU A 29 0.05 -21.92 -3.20
N ARG A 30 -1.12 -21.54 -3.72
CA ARG A 30 -1.25 -20.96 -5.07
C ARG A 30 -0.42 -19.69 -5.24
N GLN A 31 -0.47 -18.79 -4.25
CA GLN A 31 0.31 -17.56 -4.24
C GLN A 31 1.82 -17.84 -4.15
N THR A 32 2.21 -18.85 -3.36
CA THR A 32 3.62 -19.24 -3.19
C THR A 32 4.19 -19.84 -4.46
N ALA A 33 3.50 -20.81 -5.07
CA ALA A 33 3.92 -21.43 -6.32
C ALA A 33 4.12 -20.40 -7.44
N ALA A 34 3.19 -19.46 -7.56
CA ALA A 34 3.31 -18.44 -8.58
C ALA A 34 4.35 -17.36 -8.26
N SER A 35 4.63 -17.09 -6.99
CA SER A 35 5.75 -16.23 -6.59
C SER A 35 7.11 -16.86 -6.90
N GLN A 36 7.23 -18.18 -6.82
CA GLN A 36 8.44 -18.91 -7.21
C GLN A 36 8.66 -18.83 -8.73
N LEU A 37 7.61 -19.03 -9.53
CA LEU A 37 7.70 -18.87 -10.99
C LEU A 37 8.09 -17.44 -11.40
N ALA A 38 7.53 -16.43 -10.73
CA ALA A 38 7.89 -15.04 -10.96
C ALA A 38 9.35 -14.76 -10.58
N TRP A 39 9.82 -15.33 -9.47
CA TRP A 39 11.20 -15.23 -9.03
C TRP A 39 12.17 -15.83 -10.05
N ASP A 40 11.88 -17.02 -10.55
CA ASP A 40 12.71 -17.69 -11.55
C ASP A 40 12.77 -16.89 -12.86
N LEU A 41 11.65 -16.31 -13.28
CA LEU A 41 11.60 -15.43 -14.44
C LEU A 41 12.46 -14.17 -14.23
N TRP A 42 12.44 -13.60 -13.03
CA TRP A 42 13.27 -12.43 -12.71
C TRP A 42 14.76 -12.76 -12.68
N GLY A 43 15.12 -13.95 -12.16
CA GLY A 43 16.48 -14.49 -12.21
C GLY A 43 17.00 -14.54 -13.64
N LYS A 44 16.18 -15.00 -14.59
CA LYS A 44 16.53 -15.05 -16.03
C LYS A 44 16.72 -13.67 -16.66
N THR A 45 15.97 -12.66 -16.22
CA THR A 45 16.10 -11.28 -16.71
C THR A 45 17.30 -10.51 -16.12
N GLY A 46 18.01 -11.06 -15.14
CA GLY A 46 19.20 -10.43 -14.53
C GLY A 46 18.92 -9.27 -13.56
N ILE A 47 17.64 -8.99 -13.24
CA ILE A 47 17.22 -7.79 -12.51
C ILE A 47 17.50 -7.86 -10.99
N CYS A 48 17.76 -9.06 -10.44
CA CYS A 48 17.68 -9.28 -9.00
C CYS A 48 18.95 -9.81 -8.31
N GLY A 49 20.04 -10.10 -9.02
CA GLY A 49 21.31 -10.55 -8.40
C GLY A 49 21.20 -11.74 -7.42
N GLY A 50 20.12 -12.54 -7.51
CA GLY A 50 19.94 -13.78 -6.76
C GLY A 50 19.50 -13.70 -5.29
N LYS A 51 19.25 -12.52 -4.68
CA LYS A 51 18.81 -12.46 -3.26
C LYS A 51 17.60 -11.55 -3.01
N LEU A 52 16.53 -12.12 -2.47
CA LEU A 52 15.26 -11.45 -2.15
C LEU A 52 15.44 -10.27 -1.16
N GLY A 53 16.40 -10.39 -0.23
CA GLY A 53 16.74 -9.34 0.73
C GLY A 53 17.36 -8.09 0.10
N PHE A 54 17.91 -8.18 -1.12
CA PHE A 54 18.44 -7.04 -1.86
C PHE A 54 17.32 -6.12 -2.38
N VAL A 55 16.11 -6.67 -2.54
CA VAL A 55 14.94 -5.91 -2.99
C VAL A 55 14.22 -5.25 -1.80
N GLY A 56 14.12 -5.91 -0.65
CA GLY A 56 13.36 -5.38 0.49
C GLY A 56 13.87 -4.03 1.04
N LYS A 57 15.19 -3.87 1.19
CA LYS A 57 15.81 -2.64 1.72
C LYS A 57 15.56 -1.39 0.85
N PRO A 58 15.85 -1.40 -0.47
CA PRO A 58 15.60 -0.22 -1.31
C PRO A 58 14.10 0.11 -1.44
N LEU A 59 13.21 -0.88 -1.40
CA LEU A 59 11.77 -0.64 -1.39
C LEU A 59 11.32 0.09 -0.11
N PHE A 60 11.86 -0.32 1.04
CA PHE A 60 11.60 0.35 2.31
C PHE A 60 12.14 1.78 2.34
N LEU A 61 13.33 2.03 1.78
CA LEU A 61 13.88 3.38 1.63
C LEU A 61 12.99 4.24 0.72
N CYS A 62 12.57 3.71 -0.43
CA CYS A 62 11.65 4.39 -1.35
C CYS A 62 10.34 4.80 -0.65
N TRP A 63 9.81 3.95 0.23
CA TRP A 63 8.60 4.23 1.01
C TRP A 63 8.83 5.36 2.04
N ASN A 64 9.94 5.34 2.79
CA ASN A 64 10.27 6.42 3.72
C ASN A 64 10.49 7.77 3.02
N GLU A 65 11.21 7.76 1.90
CA GLU A 65 11.43 8.94 1.08
C GLU A 65 10.12 9.49 0.52
N GLN A 66 9.21 8.60 0.11
CA GLN A 66 7.90 9.00 -0.36
C GLN A 66 7.11 9.71 0.74
N GLY A 67 7.07 9.18 1.97
CA GLY A 67 6.38 9.82 3.09
C GLY A 67 6.94 11.21 3.39
N SER A 68 8.27 11.35 3.37
CA SER A 68 8.95 12.64 3.57
C SER A 68 8.68 13.64 2.42
N SER A 69 8.63 13.15 1.18
CA SER A 69 8.30 13.95 0.00
C SER A 69 6.85 14.41 0.00
N LEU A 70 5.96 13.65 0.63
CA LEU A 70 4.54 14.00 0.78
C LEU A 70 4.38 15.14 1.80
N CYS A 71 5.12 15.13 2.91
CA CYS A 71 5.15 16.21 3.90
C CYS A 71 5.66 17.54 3.30
N SER A 72 6.74 17.48 2.52
CA SER A 72 7.33 18.66 1.84
C SER A 72 6.63 19.04 0.53
N PHE A 73 5.67 18.23 0.08
CA PHE A 73 4.95 18.38 -1.19
C PHE A 73 5.86 18.52 -2.43
N ASN A 74 6.98 17.79 -2.46
CA ASN A 74 7.87 17.78 -3.62
C ASN A 74 7.32 16.88 -4.74
N LYS A 75 6.59 17.49 -5.68
CA LYS A 75 5.94 16.77 -6.79
C LYS A 75 6.93 16.00 -7.68
N GLN A 76 8.09 16.58 -7.98
CA GLN A 76 9.07 15.97 -8.89
C GLN A 76 9.63 14.68 -8.30
N LYS A 77 10.06 14.71 -7.03
CA LYS A 77 10.54 13.52 -6.33
C LYS A 77 9.42 12.50 -6.13
N LEU A 78 8.18 12.95 -5.93
CA LEU A 78 7.06 12.04 -5.76
C LEU A 78 6.74 11.25 -7.05
N HIS A 79 6.85 11.87 -8.23
CA HIS A 79 6.66 11.19 -9.51
C HIS A 79 7.75 10.15 -9.85
N SER A 80 8.96 10.27 -9.27
CA SER A 80 9.99 9.25 -9.45
C SER A 80 9.83 8.06 -8.51
N LEU A 81 9.23 8.26 -7.33
CA LEU A 81 9.02 7.23 -6.30
C LEU A 81 7.68 6.48 -6.42
N VAL A 82 6.67 7.13 -7.00
CA VAL A 82 5.29 6.62 -7.07
C VAL A 82 4.86 6.48 -8.52
N THR A 83 4.10 5.44 -8.81
CA THR A 83 3.50 5.23 -10.14
C THR A 83 2.40 6.25 -10.42
N GLU A 84 2.08 6.39 -11.70
CA GLU A 84 1.04 7.27 -12.22
C GLU A 84 -0.35 6.90 -11.66
N ARG A 85 -0.56 5.62 -11.31
CA ARG A 85 -1.80 5.13 -10.71
C ARG A 85 -1.97 5.53 -9.25
N CYS A 86 -0.89 5.46 -8.47
CA CYS A 86 -0.92 5.70 -7.02
C CYS A 86 -0.82 7.19 -6.66
N TYR A 87 -0.16 7.98 -7.52
CA TYR A 87 0.00 9.43 -7.34
C TYR A 87 -1.33 10.18 -7.09
N PRO A 88 -2.39 10.04 -7.91
CA PRO A 88 -3.64 10.75 -7.67
C PRO A 88 -4.32 10.33 -6.38
N ASP A 89 -4.24 9.05 -6.00
CA ASP A 89 -4.88 8.53 -4.78
C ASP A 89 -4.23 9.13 -3.52
N MET A 90 -2.91 9.37 -3.55
CA MET A 90 -2.20 10.04 -2.46
C MET A 90 -2.39 11.56 -2.41
N VAL A 91 -2.45 12.22 -3.56
CA VAL A 91 -2.42 13.70 -3.63
C VAL A 91 -3.82 14.31 -3.60
N ARG A 92 -4.82 13.65 -4.20
CA ARG A 92 -6.16 14.22 -4.40
C ARG A 92 -6.84 14.63 -3.10
N GLY A 93 -6.74 13.82 -2.05
CA GLY A 93 -7.34 14.11 -0.73
C GLY A 93 -6.59 15.16 0.09
N ASN A 94 -5.36 15.51 -0.32
CA ASN A 94 -4.40 16.25 0.49
C ASN A 94 -4.02 17.60 -0.09
N ARG A 95 -4.61 17.99 -1.23
CA ARG A 95 -4.23 19.19 -2.00
C ARG A 95 -4.28 20.51 -1.21
N TYR A 96 -5.09 20.57 -0.15
CA TYR A 96 -5.23 21.74 0.71
C TYR A 96 -5.06 21.38 2.19
N ARG A 97 -4.21 20.39 2.49
CA ARG A 97 -3.97 19.92 3.86
C ARG A 97 -2.48 19.81 4.08
N SER A 98 -2.03 20.14 5.28
CA SER A 98 -0.63 19.94 5.67
C SER A 98 -0.50 18.60 6.38
N ILE A 99 0.43 17.77 5.92
CA ILE A 99 0.68 16.44 6.48
C ILE A 99 2.01 16.47 7.21
N CYS A 100 1.99 16.10 8.48
CA CYS A 100 3.17 15.83 9.27
C CYS A 100 3.22 14.33 9.54
N TRP A 101 4.07 13.65 8.80
CA TRP A 101 4.34 12.22 8.97
C TRP A 101 5.79 12.02 9.38
N LYS A 102 6.01 11.18 10.40
CA LYS A 102 7.34 10.82 10.90
C LYS A 102 7.40 9.30 11.06
N PHE A 103 8.44 8.70 10.50
CA PHE A 103 8.80 7.32 10.77
C PHE A 103 9.63 7.25 12.06
N LEU A 104 9.24 6.38 12.99
CA LEU A 104 9.98 6.20 14.25
C LEU A 104 10.87 4.96 14.17
N GLU A 105 10.26 3.78 14.15
CA GLU A 105 10.95 2.50 14.24
C GLU A 105 10.21 1.41 13.46
N SER A 106 10.95 0.40 13.01
CA SER A 106 10.38 -0.80 12.40
C SER A 106 10.25 -1.85 13.50
N LEU A 107 9.02 -2.24 13.86
CA LEU A 107 8.77 -3.28 14.86
C LEU A 107 9.21 -4.65 14.34
N GLU A 108 8.93 -4.91 13.06
CA GLU A 108 9.42 -6.07 12.35
C GLU A 108 10.15 -5.63 11.08
N PRO A 109 11.17 -6.39 10.63
CA PRO A 109 11.81 -6.10 9.36
C PRO A 109 10.82 -6.27 8.20
N PRO A 110 10.87 -5.43 7.16
CA PRO A 110 9.99 -5.55 6.01
C PRO A 110 10.24 -6.86 5.29
N ARG A 111 9.17 -7.62 5.03
CA ARG A 111 9.24 -8.94 4.39
C ARG A 111 8.56 -8.91 3.04
N VAL A 112 9.24 -9.45 2.03
CA VAL A 112 8.62 -9.69 0.73
C VAL A 112 7.70 -10.90 0.88
N VAL A 113 6.40 -10.70 0.64
CA VAL A 113 5.39 -11.74 0.84
C VAL A 113 4.95 -12.34 -0.48
N HIS A 114 4.81 -11.51 -1.50
CA HIS A 114 4.24 -11.95 -2.76
C HIS A 114 4.94 -11.30 -3.94
N LEU A 115 5.26 -12.10 -4.95
CA LEU A 115 5.88 -11.68 -6.19
C LEU A 115 4.97 -12.06 -7.35
N ARG A 116 4.79 -11.12 -8.28
CA ARG A 116 4.05 -11.35 -9.52
C ARG A 116 4.80 -10.75 -10.67
N CYS A 117 4.78 -11.46 -11.79
CA CYS A 117 5.34 -10.99 -13.04
C CYS A 117 4.29 -11.30 -14.11
N ASP A 118 3.87 -10.28 -14.85
CA ASP A 118 2.87 -10.46 -15.90
C ASP A 118 3.15 -9.56 -17.09
N SER A 119 2.74 -10.02 -18.28
CA SER A 119 2.77 -9.24 -19.50
C SER A 119 1.41 -8.56 -19.70
N VAL A 120 1.38 -7.24 -19.54
CA VAL A 120 0.13 -6.49 -19.65
C VAL A 120 -0.09 -6.12 -21.10
N LEU A 121 -1.20 -6.60 -21.69
CA LEU A 121 -1.74 -6.27 -23.01
C LEU A 121 -0.85 -6.66 -24.22
N ASN A 122 0.45 -6.39 -24.19
CA ASN A 122 1.41 -6.74 -25.23
C ASN A 122 2.46 -7.72 -24.69
N ARG A 123 2.77 -8.77 -25.47
CA ARG A 123 3.77 -9.81 -25.14
C ARG A 123 5.20 -9.27 -24.93
N GLY A 124 5.47 -8.03 -25.31
CA GLY A 124 6.75 -7.36 -25.10
C GLY A 124 6.86 -6.57 -23.79
N ASN A 125 5.75 -6.25 -23.11
CA ASN A 125 5.75 -5.36 -21.95
C ASN A 125 5.60 -6.15 -20.65
N LEU A 126 6.72 -6.44 -20.01
CA LEU A 126 6.76 -7.20 -18.75
C LEU A 126 6.82 -6.27 -17.53
N TYR A 127 5.87 -6.43 -16.61
CA TYR A 127 5.83 -5.71 -15.35
C TYR A 127 6.01 -6.67 -14.17
N GLY A 128 6.90 -6.31 -13.25
CA GLY A 128 7.12 -7.02 -12.00
C GLY A 128 6.45 -6.28 -10.85
N GLN A 129 5.62 -6.98 -10.09
CA GLN A 129 4.99 -6.47 -8.87
C GLN A 129 5.52 -7.23 -7.64
N VAL A 130 5.89 -6.46 -6.60
CA VAL A 130 6.35 -6.97 -5.31
C VAL A 130 5.41 -6.48 -4.24
N THR A 131 4.85 -7.37 -3.44
CA THR A 131 4.13 -7.01 -2.22
C THR A 131 5.04 -7.20 -1.02
N VAL A 132 5.22 -6.12 -0.26
CA VAL A 132 6.03 -6.08 0.95
C VAL A 132 5.11 -5.85 2.15
N ARG A 133 5.21 -6.73 3.14
CA ARG A 133 4.61 -6.53 4.47
C ARG A 133 5.54 -5.66 5.29
N MET A 134 5.01 -4.55 5.78
CA MET A 134 5.69 -3.60 6.64
C MET A 134 4.94 -3.50 7.96
N HIS A 135 5.67 -3.67 9.07
CA HIS A 135 5.14 -3.43 10.41
C HIS A 135 6.03 -2.40 11.11
N SER A 136 5.50 -1.18 11.20
CA SER A 136 6.26 -0.01 11.63
C SER A 136 5.46 0.84 12.58
N ARG A 137 6.18 1.56 13.43
CA ARG A 137 5.62 2.58 14.30
C ARG A 137 5.77 3.95 13.64
N GLN A 138 4.67 4.65 13.49
CA GLN A 138 4.59 5.90 12.73
C GLN A 138 3.82 6.95 13.54
N ILE A 139 4.14 8.20 13.29
CA ILE A 139 3.36 9.36 13.76
C ILE A 139 2.74 10.01 12.53
N LEU A 140 1.44 10.30 12.62
CA LEU A 140 0.71 11.02 11.58
C LEU A 140 -0.15 12.11 12.23
N ALA A 141 0.02 13.34 11.76
CA ALA A 141 -0.86 14.46 12.04
C ALA A 141 -1.26 15.13 10.73
N ILE A 142 -2.56 15.35 10.54
CA ILE A 142 -3.10 16.03 9.37
C ILE A 142 -3.78 17.32 9.83
N TYR A 143 -3.34 18.43 9.26
CA TYR A 143 -3.87 19.76 9.53
C TYR A 143 -4.75 20.23 8.37
N ASP A 144 -5.81 20.98 8.71
CA ASP A 144 -6.65 21.69 7.73
C ASP A 144 -5.90 22.88 7.10
N ARG A 145 -6.52 23.53 6.11
CA ARG A 145 -6.06 24.78 5.48
C ARG A 145 -5.74 25.88 6.49
N PHE A 146 -6.45 25.89 7.61
CA PHE A 146 -6.29 26.87 8.68
C PHE A 146 -5.32 26.42 9.79
N GLY A 147 -4.59 25.32 9.59
CA GLY A 147 -3.63 24.81 10.57
C GLY A 147 -4.26 24.11 11.79
N ARG A 148 -5.57 23.83 11.77
CA ARG A 148 -6.25 23.09 12.84
C ARG A 148 -6.04 21.59 12.64
N LEU A 149 -5.76 20.86 13.72
CA LEU A 149 -5.62 19.41 13.69
C LEU A 149 -6.96 18.76 13.29
N MET A 150 -6.94 17.93 12.26
CA MET A 150 -8.13 17.20 11.80
C MET A 150 -8.09 15.71 12.15
N HIS A 151 -6.90 15.13 12.14
CA HIS A 151 -6.72 13.69 12.32
C HIS A 151 -5.33 13.37 12.87
N GLY A 152 -5.28 12.36 13.73
CA GLY A 152 -4.05 11.88 14.36
C GLY A 152 -3.54 12.82 15.46
N GLY A 153 -2.25 12.75 15.72
CA GLY A 153 -1.57 13.56 16.75
C GLY A 153 -0.07 13.56 16.49
N GLU A 154 0.60 14.67 16.79
CA GLU A 154 2.03 14.84 16.48
C GLU A 154 2.95 14.07 17.43
N GLU A 155 2.46 13.69 18.62
CA GLU A 155 3.25 12.99 19.63
C GLU A 155 2.77 11.56 19.89
N ILE A 156 1.68 11.14 19.25
CA ILE A 156 1.07 9.83 19.51
C ILE A 156 1.58 8.84 18.47
N PRO A 157 2.56 7.98 18.81
CA PRO A 157 3.02 6.96 17.90
C PRO A 157 1.97 5.85 17.78
N LYS A 158 1.79 5.34 16.57
CA LYS A 158 0.85 4.26 16.26
C LYS A 158 1.54 3.16 15.48
N ASP A 159 1.17 1.94 15.83
CA ASP A 159 1.66 0.75 15.17
C ASP A 159 0.80 0.49 13.94
N VAL A 160 1.46 0.42 12.78
CA VAL A 160 0.78 0.26 11.50
C VAL A 160 1.31 -0.99 10.81
N LEU A 161 0.39 -1.88 10.42
CA LEU A 161 0.66 -3.04 9.60
C LEU A 161 0.12 -2.78 8.19
N GLU A 162 1.00 -2.77 7.20
CA GLU A 162 0.65 -2.42 5.82
C GLU A 162 1.25 -3.41 4.82
N TYR A 163 0.50 -3.66 3.75
CA TYR A 163 0.95 -4.44 2.61
C TYR A 163 1.12 -3.50 1.42
N VAL A 164 2.36 -3.08 1.18
CA VAL A 164 2.70 -2.11 0.14
C VAL A 164 3.10 -2.86 -1.13
N VAL A 165 2.47 -2.49 -2.24
CA VAL A 165 2.75 -3.06 -3.56
C VAL A 165 3.63 -2.09 -4.34
N PHE A 166 4.78 -2.60 -4.79
CA PHE A 166 5.69 -1.92 -5.69
C PHE A 166 5.60 -2.53 -7.08
N GLU A 167 5.87 -1.71 -8.07
CA GLU A 167 5.89 -2.10 -9.47
C GLU A 167 7.16 -1.60 -10.14
N ARG A 168 7.70 -2.42 -11.03
CA ARG A 168 8.81 -2.07 -11.91
C ARG A 168 8.51 -2.56 -13.31
N TYR A 169 8.78 -1.71 -14.29
CA TYR A 169 8.81 -2.13 -15.68
C TYR A 169 10.13 -2.86 -15.96
N LEU A 170 10.06 -4.16 -16.24
CA LEU A 170 11.25 -5.03 -16.28
C LEU A 170 12.01 -4.93 -17.61
N VAL A 171 11.32 -4.56 -18.68
CA VAL A 171 11.91 -4.42 -20.02
C VAL A 171 12.84 -3.20 -20.10
N ASN A 172 12.53 -2.14 -19.35
CA ASN A 172 13.37 -0.96 -19.31
C ASN A 172 14.56 -1.18 -18.36
N PRO A 173 15.82 -1.12 -18.85
CA PRO A 173 16.99 -1.27 -17.99
C PRO A 173 17.08 -0.17 -16.91
N TYR A 174 16.61 1.04 -17.21
CA TYR A 174 16.57 2.17 -16.27
C TYR A 174 15.33 2.18 -15.38
N GLY A 175 14.49 1.15 -15.46
CA GLY A 175 13.29 1.06 -14.62
C GLY A 175 13.66 1.06 -13.14
N THR A 176 13.05 1.95 -12.37
CA THR A 176 13.14 1.94 -10.91
C THR A 176 11.93 1.24 -10.30
N TRP A 177 12.08 0.78 -9.06
CA TRP A 177 10.94 0.31 -8.28
C TRP A 177 10.14 1.51 -7.80
N ARG A 178 8.84 1.52 -8.08
CA ARG A 178 7.93 2.59 -7.71
C ARG A 178 6.72 2.05 -6.97
N MET A 179 6.16 2.84 -6.06
CA MET A 179 4.96 2.43 -5.33
C MET A 179 3.74 2.41 -6.24
N HIS A 180 3.03 1.28 -6.26
CA HIS A 180 1.85 1.06 -7.09
C HIS A 180 0.55 1.12 -6.30
N GLY A 181 0.55 0.64 -5.06
CA GLY A 181 -0.65 0.67 -4.24
C GLY A 181 -0.44 0.08 -2.86
N LYS A 182 -1.52 0.09 -2.08
CA LYS A 182 -1.57 -0.48 -0.74
C LYS A 182 -2.74 -1.46 -0.67
N ILE A 183 -2.49 -2.64 -0.15
CA ILE A 183 -3.52 -3.63 0.15
C ILE A 183 -3.95 -3.43 1.60
N VAL A 184 -5.25 -3.30 1.82
CA VAL A 184 -5.88 -3.20 3.14
C VAL A 184 -6.65 -4.50 3.36
N PRO A 185 -6.26 -5.33 4.35
CA PRO A 185 -7.06 -6.51 4.70
C PRO A 185 -8.46 -6.14 5.15
N GLU A 186 -9.43 -6.99 4.87
CA GLU A 186 -10.81 -6.82 5.38
C GLU A 186 -10.87 -6.92 6.91
N TRP A 187 -10.03 -7.77 7.50
CA TRP A 187 -9.91 -7.95 8.95
C TRP A 187 -9.07 -6.85 9.64
N ALA A 188 -8.54 -5.88 8.89
CA ALA A 188 -7.77 -4.79 9.49
C ALA A 188 -8.64 -4.01 10.49
N PRO A 189 -8.08 -3.57 11.64
CA PRO A 189 -8.83 -2.73 12.56
C PRO A 189 -9.30 -1.46 11.84
N PRO A 190 -10.48 -0.93 12.19
CA PRO A 190 -10.96 0.31 11.62
C PRO A 190 -9.97 1.44 11.91
N LYS A 191 -9.88 2.40 10.98
CA LYS A 191 -9.06 3.60 11.17
C LYS A 191 -9.57 4.41 12.35
N ASP A 192 -8.67 5.18 12.93
CA ASP A 192 -9.05 6.09 14.01
C ASP A 192 -10.16 7.04 13.57
N PRO A 193 -11.11 7.35 14.48
CA PRO A 193 -12.14 8.31 14.19
C PRO A 193 -11.51 9.68 13.89
N ILE A 194 -12.22 10.45 13.08
CA ILE A 194 -11.92 11.87 12.87
C ILE A 194 -12.37 12.68 14.10
N LEU A 195 -11.69 13.80 14.37
CA LEU A 195 -12.01 14.64 15.53
C LEU A 195 -13.38 15.33 15.43
N LYS A 196 -13.88 15.54 14.20
CA LYS A 196 -15.15 16.24 13.95
C LYS A 196 -16.32 15.26 13.85
N THR A 197 -17.50 15.72 14.22
CA THR A 197 -18.76 15.01 13.95
C THR A 197 -19.18 15.21 12.49
N VAL A 198 -19.87 14.22 11.92
CA VAL A 198 -20.40 14.25 10.56
C VAL A 198 -21.89 13.97 10.61
N LEU A 199 -22.69 14.86 10.01
CA LEU A 199 -24.09 14.63 9.75
C LEU A 199 -24.22 13.91 8.40
N ILE A 200 -24.88 12.76 8.40
CA ILE A 200 -25.26 12.07 7.16
C ILE A 200 -26.71 12.48 6.88
N PRO A 201 -26.98 13.25 5.81
CA PRO A 201 -28.35 13.66 5.50
C PRO A 201 -29.19 12.43 5.14
N GLY A 202 -30.44 12.43 5.60
CA GLY A 202 -31.42 11.43 5.21
C GLY A 202 -31.78 11.52 3.72
N PRO A 203 -32.51 10.54 3.17
CA PRO A 203 -32.97 10.58 1.80
C PRO A 203 -33.85 11.83 1.56
N ALA A 204 -33.57 12.57 0.50
CA ALA A 204 -34.39 13.69 0.08
C ALA A 204 -35.73 13.14 -0.45
N LEU A 205 -36.84 13.51 0.20
CA LEU A 205 -38.17 13.18 -0.31
C LEU A 205 -38.45 14.02 -1.57
N PRO A 206 -39.03 13.44 -2.64
CA PRO A 206 -39.48 14.23 -3.77
C PRO A 206 -40.55 15.25 -3.32
N PRO A 207 -40.65 16.41 -3.98
CA PRO A 207 -41.71 17.37 -3.69
C PRO A 207 -43.09 16.71 -3.87
N PRO A 208 -44.09 17.02 -3.04
CA PRO A 208 -45.44 16.50 -3.21
C PRO A 208 -45.96 16.93 -4.59
N GLN A 209 -46.49 15.97 -5.35
CA GLN A 209 -47.16 16.25 -6.61
C GLN A 209 -48.52 16.88 -6.28
N GLU A 210 -48.69 18.17 -6.60
CA GLU A 210 -50.00 18.81 -6.67
C GLU A 210 -50.75 18.18 -7.85
N HIS A 211 -51.76 17.37 -7.55
CA HIS A 211 -52.73 16.92 -8.55
C HIS A 211 -53.75 18.04 -8.73
N GLU A 212 -53.84 18.58 -9.96
CA GLU A 212 -54.93 19.47 -10.43
C GLU A 212 -56.31 18.79 -10.34
#